data_AF-A0A3S2CEY2-F1
#
_entry.id   AF-A0A3S2CEY2-F1
#
_cell.length_a   1.000
_cell.length_b   1.000
_cell.length_c   1.000
_cell.angle_alpha   90.00
_cell.angle_beta   90.00
_cell.angle_gamma   90.00
#
_symmetry.space_group_name_H-M   'P 1'
#
loop_
_entity.id
_entity.type
_entity.pdbx_description
1 polymer ?
#
loop_
_entity_poly.entity_id
_entity_poly.type
_entity_poly.pdbx_seq_one_letter_code
_entity_poly.pdbx_strand_id
1 'polypeptide(L)' 'MAEPKFLAIGVDTVDAEQGAPAPDRLISGDPKFRTWNVEEREGGLYAGIWESTPGKWRIVYDEWEFC' A
#
# COMPACT_ATOMS: atom_id res chain seq x y z
N MET A 1 0.76 -4.98 27.65
CA MET A 1 -0.52 -5.61 27.25
C MET A 1 -0.19 -6.67 26.19
N ALA A 2 -0.97 -7.75 26.11
CA ALA A 2 -0.77 -8.73 25.04
C ALA A 2 -1.10 -8.09 23.68
N GLU A 3 -0.36 -8.49 22.65
CA GLU A 3 -0.61 -8.02 21.29
C GLU A 3 -1.99 -8.51 20.79
N PRO A 4 -2.77 -7.65 20.12
CA PRO A 4 -4.09 -8.05 19.62
C PRO A 4 -3.94 -9.14 18.56
N LYS A 5 -4.79 -10.18 18.67
CA LYS A 5 -4.83 -11.29 17.70
C LYS A 5 -5.68 -11.00 16.45
N PHE A 6 -6.46 -9.93 16.49
CA PHE A 6 -7.37 -9.50 15.44
C PHE A 6 -7.30 -7.98 15.29
N LEU A 7 -7.25 -7.52 14.05
CA LEU A 7 -7.27 -6.11 13.70
C LEU A 7 -8.42 -5.85 12.72
N ALA A 8 -9.09 -4.72 12.88
CA ALA A 8 -10.09 -4.27 11.92
C ALA A 8 -9.39 -3.56 10.77
N ILE A 9 -9.63 -3.99 9.54
CA ILE A 9 -9.09 -3.34 8.34
C ILE A 9 -10.09 -2.27 7.87
N GLY A 10 -9.70 -0.99 7.93
CA GLY A 10 -10.54 0.14 7.54
C GLY A 10 -9.73 1.37 7.13
N VAL A 11 -10.36 2.27 6.36
CA VAL A 11 -9.72 3.54 5.92
C VAL A 11 -9.75 4.63 7.00
N ASP A 12 -10.46 4.38 8.09
CA ASP A 12 -10.63 5.22 9.26
C ASP A 12 -9.82 4.72 10.47
N THR A 13 -9.10 3.61 10.34
CA THR A 13 -8.34 3.00 11.44
C THR A 13 -6.91 3.53 11.57
N VAL A 14 -6.31 3.98 10.47
CA VAL A 14 -4.97 4.57 10.39
C VAL A 14 -4.98 5.73 9.39
N ASP A 15 -3.99 6.62 9.46
CA ASP A 15 -3.82 7.65 8.45
C ASP A 15 -3.30 7.06 7.14
N ALA A 16 -3.75 7.64 6.01
CA ALA A 16 -3.30 7.21 4.70
C ALA A 16 -1.89 7.71 4.40
N GLU A 17 -0.99 6.81 4.04
CA GLU A 17 0.27 7.14 3.39
C GLU A 17 0.01 7.49 1.92
N GLN A 18 0.57 8.62 1.49
CA GLN A 18 0.41 9.11 0.13
C GLN A 18 1.56 8.64 -0.75
N GLY A 19 1.22 8.14 -1.94
CA GLY A 19 2.21 7.65 -2.90
C GLY A 19 1.87 8.03 -4.34
N ALA A 20 2.82 7.77 -5.23
CA ALA A 20 2.65 7.84 -6.68
C ALA A 20 3.69 6.94 -7.35
N PRO A 21 3.49 6.53 -8.62
CA PRO A 21 4.54 5.87 -9.37
C PRO A 21 5.77 6.77 -9.49
N ALA A 22 6.96 6.18 -9.55
CA ALA A 22 8.16 6.93 -9.90
C ALA A 22 7.99 7.59 -11.29
N PRO A 23 8.38 8.87 -11.47
CA PRO A 23 8.10 9.62 -12.69
C PRO A 23 8.62 8.96 -13.98
N ASP A 24 9.75 8.27 -13.91
CA ASP A 24 10.38 7.53 -15.00
C ASP A 24 9.63 6.24 -15.40
N ARG A 25 8.72 5.77 -14.53
CA ARG A 25 7.89 4.58 -14.76
C ARG A 25 6.50 4.92 -15.30
N LEU A 26 6.09 6.19 -15.26
CA LEU A 26 4.76 6.63 -15.70
C LEU A 26 4.59 6.44 -17.22
N ILE A 27 3.47 5.86 -17.63
CA ILE A 27 3.10 5.68 -19.03
C ILE A 27 1.96 6.64 -19.41
N SER A 28 0.93 6.76 -18.58
CA SER A 28 -0.19 7.68 -18.81
C SER A 28 -1.01 7.97 -17.54
N GLY A 29 -1.60 9.16 -17.48
CA GLY A 29 -2.43 9.61 -16.34
C GLY A 29 -1.59 10.28 -15.25
N ASP A 30 -2.19 10.48 -14.07
CA ASP A 30 -1.52 10.97 -12.86
C ASP A 30 -1.99 10.14 -11.64
N PRO A 31 -1.55 8.87 -11.53
CA PRO A 31 -1.96 8.00 -10.43
C PRO A 31 -1.49 8.57 -9.09
N LYS A 32 -2.44 8.67 -8.15
CA LYS A 32 -2.19 8.97 -6.74
C LYS A 32 -2.59 7.75 -5.93
N PHE A 33 -1.71 7.31 -5.06
CA PHE A 33 -1.90 6.15 -4.21
C PHE A 33 -2.25 6.57 -2.80
N ARG A 34 -3.08 5.77 -2.15
CA ARG A 34 -3.30 5.82 -0.71
C ARG A 34 -3.11 4.42 -0.14
N THR A 35 -2.30 4.32 0.91
CA THR A 35 -2.07 3.07 1.63
C THR A 35 -2.45 3.24 3.09
N TRP A 36 -3.28 2.35 3.60
CA TRP A 36 -3.65 2.25 5.01
C TRP A 36 -3.06 0.95 5.57
N ASN A 37 -1.82 0.99 6.04
CA ASN A 37 -1.15 -0.16 6.67
C ASN A 37 -1.66 -0.33 8.10
N VAL A 38 -2.56 -1.30 8.30
CA VAL A 38 -3.17 -1.60 9.60
C VAL A 38 -2.28 -2.50 10.44
N GLU A 39 -1.46 -3.33 9.79
CA GLU A 39 -0.50 -4.20 10.44
C GLU A 39 0.83 -4.19 9.67
N GLU A 40 1.91 -4.06 10.43
CA GLU A 40 3.28 -4.25 9.98
C GLU A 40 4.00 -5.12 11.02
N ARG A 41 4.63 -6.20 10.57
CA ARG A 41 5.37 -7.14 11.41
C ARG A 41 6.75 -7.39 10.85
N GLU A 42 7.66 -7.79 11.74
CA GLU A 42 8.97 -8.29 11.34
C GLU A 42 8.83 -9.45 10.33
N GLY A 43 9.73 -9.49 9.36
CA GLY A 43 9.70 -10.49 8.28
C GLY A 43 8.93 -10.07 7.04
N GLY A 44 8.52 -8.80 6.93
CA GLY A 44 7.92 -8.24 5.71
C GLY A 44 6.44 -8.57 5.53
N LEU A 45 5.72 -8.83 6.63
CA LEU A 45 4.27 -8.99 6.59
C LEU A 45 3.60 -7.63 6.79
N TYR A 46 2.77 -7.28 5.82
CA TYR A 46 1.93 -6.08 5.84
C TYR A 46 0.49 -6.47 5.57
N ALA A 47 -0.46 -5.84 6.25
CA ALA A 47 -1.88 -5.99 5.96
C ALA A 47 -2.59 -4.64 6.05
N GLY A 48 -3.45 -4.37 5.07
CA GLY A 48 -4.06 -3.06 4.94
C GLY A 48 -4.95 -2.91 3.71
N ILE A 49 -5.24 -1.66 3.40
CA ILE A 49 -5.97 -1.27 2.18
C ILE A 49 -5.02 -0.46 1.30
N TRP A 50 -5.01 -0.76 0.02
CA TRP A 50 -4.35 0.05 -0.99
C TRP A 50 -5.36 0.53 -2.04
N GLU A 51 -5.21 1.78 -2.45
CA GLU A 51 -6.04 2.39 -3.49
C GLU A 51 -5.16 3.20 -4.45
N SER A 52 -5.54 3.23 -5.73
CA SER A 52 -4.98 4.14 -6.72
C SER A 52 -6.07 4.84 -7.53
N THR A 53 -5.87 6.12 -7.83
CA THR A 53 -6.59 6.77 -8.92
C THR A 53 -6.20 6.17 -10.28
N PRO A 54 -7.01 6.34 -11.35
CA PRO A 54 -6.71 5.75 -12.65
C PRO A 54 -5.39 6.22 -13.27
N GLY A 55 -4.65 5.28 -13.86
CA GLY A 55 -3.56 5.55 -14.79
C GLY A 55 -2.77 4.28 -15.13
N LYS A 56 -1.59 4.46 -15.72
CA LYS A 56 -0.76 3.34 -16.21
C LYS A 56 0.72 3.63 -15.99
N TRP A 57 1.44 2.67 -15.47
CA TRP A 57 2.87 2.75 -15.20
C TRP A 57 3.53 1.39 -15.31
N ARG A 58 4.87 1.38 -15.35
CA ARG A 58 5.68 0.16 -15.26
C ARG A 58 5.88 -0.21 -13.80
N ILE A 59 5.43 -1.39 -13.43
CA ILE A 59 5.73 -1.98 -12.13
C ILE A 59 7.11 -2.62 -12.18
N VAL A 60 7.93 -2.36 -11.17
CA VAL A 60 9.24 -2.99 -10.96
C VAL A 60 9.34 -3.29 -9.48
N TYR A 61 9.30 -4.57 -9.15
CA TYR A 61 9.61 -5.08 -7.82
C TYR A 61 11.01 -5.68 -7.85
N ASP A 62 11.81 -5.30 -6.88
CA ASP A 62 13.00 -6.01 -6.43
C ASP A 62 12.65 -7.17 -5.48
N GLU A 63 11.45 -7.13 -4.91
CA GLU A 63 10.90 -8.13 -4.00
C GLU A 63 9.90 -9.08 -4.67
N TRP A 64 9.64 -10.21 -4.03
CA TRP A 64 8.58 -11.14 -4.44
C TRP A 64 7.33 -10.85 -3.61
N GLU A 65 6.23 -10.51 -4.28
CA GLU A 65 4.93 -10.25 -3.65
C GLU A 65 3.92 -11.32 -4.08
N PHE A 66 3.04 -11.73 -3.16
CA PHE A 66 1.83 -12.53 -3.44
C PHE A 66 0.60 -11.73 -3.03
N CYS A 67 -0.21 -11.34 -4.02
CA CYS A 67 -1.42 -10.54 -3.84
C CYS A 67 -2.69 -11.40 -3.88
#